data_AF-A0A2V7GF97-F1
#
_entry.id   AF-A0A2V7GF97-F1
#
_cell.length_a   1.000
_cell.length_b   1.000
_cell.length_c   1.000
_cell.angle_alpha   90.00
_cell.angle_beta   90.00
_cell.angle_gamma   90.00
#
_symmetry.space_group_name_H-M   'P 1'
#
loop_
_entity.id
_entity.type
_entity.pdbx_description
1 polymer ?
#
loop_
_entity_poly.entity_id
_entity_poly.type
_entity_poly.pdbx_seq_one_letter_code
_entity_poly.pdbx_strand_id
1 'polypeptide(L)'
;MFANKTRVLLILPQDALDRARILAGKATTTLKLPVSVQIVLRALIEEGLKRDGDRNLLANIESQAQTVRRIRRRAARRGTPRGDKR
;
A
#
# COMPACT_ATOMS: atom_id res chain seq x y z
N MET A 1 -9.82 6.59 -14.97
CA MET A 1 -10.97 6.60 -14.03
C MET A 1 -11.23 5.16 -13.64
N PHE A 2 -11.16 4.79 -12.36
CA PHE A 2 -11.33 3.39 -11.95
C PHE A 2 -12.81 3.01 -12.01
N ALA A 3 -13.30 2.67 -13.21
CA ALA A 3 -14.67 2.24 -13.43
C ALA A 3 -14.84 0.81 -12.89
N ASN A 4 -15.89 0.61 -12.09
CA ASN A 4 -16.31 -0.64 -11.45
C ASN A 4 -15.36 -1.20 -10.36
N LYS A 5 -15.04 -0.38 -9.35
CA LYS A 5 -14.37 -0.87 -8.13
C LYS A 5 -15.42 -1.44 -7.17
N THR A 6 -15.45 -2.76 -7.00
CA THR A 6 -16.06 -3.40 -5.82
C THR A 6 -15.61 -2.64 -4.57
N ARG A 7 -16.56 -2.04 -3.87
CA ARG A 7 -16.29 -1.30 -2.61
C ARG A 7 -16.56 -2.27 -1.47
N VAL A 8 -15.57 -2.41 -0.60
CA VAL A 8 -15.66 -3.27 0.60
C VAL A 8 -15.55 -2.37 1.81
N LEU A 9 -16.49 -2.51 2.75
CA LEU A 9 -16.37 -1.96 4.09
C LEU A 9 -15.77 -3.05 4.99
N LEU A 10 -14.57 -2.78 5.49
CA LEU A 10 -13.91 -3.68 6.44
C LEU A 10 -14.05 -3.10 7.85
N ILE A 11 -14.75 -3.82 8.72
CA ILE A 11 -14.84 -3.50 10.16
C ILE A 11 -13.82 -4.38 10.87
N LEU A 12 -12.86 -3.76 11.53
CA LEU A 12 -11.80 -4.45 12.26
C LEU A 12 -11.84 -4.08 13.73
N PRO A 13 -11.52 -5.04 14.63
CA PRO A 13 -11.07 -4.73 15.97
C PRO A 13 -9.89 -3.75 15.97
N GLN A 14 -9.83 -2.86 16.96
CA GLN A 14 -8.79 -1.83 17.04
C GLN A 14 -7.37 -2.44 17.10
N ASP A 15 -7.20 -3.53 17.83
CA ASP A 15 -5.92 -4.25 17.96
C ASP A 15 -5.42 -4.80 16.61
N ALA A 16 -6.33 -5.24 15.74
CA ALA A 16 -5.98 -5.67 14.39
C ALA A 16 -5.47 -4.51 13.54
N LEU A 17 -6.10 -3.33 13.66
CA LEU A 17 -5.64 -2.11 12.99
C LEU A 17 -4.28 -1.64 13.53
N ASP A 18 -4.07 -1.70 14.84
CA ASP A 18 -2.80 -1.32 15.47
C ASP A 18 -1.65 -2.24 15.05
N ARG A 19 -1.89 -3.55 14.98
CA ARG A 19 -0.93 -4.51 14.41
C ARG A 19 -0.59 -4.19 12.96
N ALA A 20 -1.58 -3.84 12.14
CA ALA A 20 -1.35 -3.44 10.74
C ALA A 20 -0.52 -2.15 10.63
N ARG A 21 -0.70 -1.19 11.54
CA ARG A 21 0.13 0.03 11.62
C ARG A 21 1.59 -0.29 11.92
N ILE A 22 1.83 -1.15 12.91
CA ILE A 22 3.20 -1.59 13.26
C ILE A 22 3.84 -2.32 12.07
N LEU A 23 3.08 -3.21 11.41
CA LEU A 23 3.57 -3.94 10.24
C LEU A 23 3.90 -2.99 9.08
N ALA A 24 3.08 -1.96 8.84
CA ALA A 24 3.37 -0.94 7.83
C ALA A 24 4.67 -0.17 8.13
N GLY A 25 4.91 0.17 9.40
CA GLY A 25 6.16 0.78 9.85
C GLY A 25 7.37 -0.12 9.59
N LYS A 26 7.29 -1.39 10.00
CA LYS A 26 8.34 -2.39 9.75
C LYS A 26 8.59 -2.62 8.26
N ALA A 27 7.55 -2.80 7.46
CA ALA A 27 7.70 -2.99 6.02
C ALA A 27 8.30 -1.76 5.32
N THR A 28 7.99 -0.55 5.79
CA THR A 28 8.59 0.68 5.27
C THR A 28 10.10 0.70 5.49
N THR A 29 10.56 0.33 6.68
CA THR A 29 12.00 0.30 6.99
C THR A 29 12.72 -0.85 6.28
N THR A 30 12.12 -2.06 6.28
CA THR A 30 12.71 -3.24 5.64
C THR A 30 12.81 -3.10 4.13
N LEU A 31 11.75 -2.67 3.46
CA LEU A 31 11.69 -2.59 1.99
C LEU A 31 12.27 -1.29 1.42
N LYS A 32 12.54 -0.29 2.28
CA LYS A 32 12.96 1.07 1.86
C LYS A 32 11.98 1.67 0.84
N LEU A 33 10.70 1.40 1.02
CA LEU A 33 9.59 1.87 0.19
C LEU A 33 8.49 2.46 1.08
N PRO A 34 7.79 3.52 0.68
CA PRO A 34 6.64 4.00 1.44
C PRO A 34 5.53 2.96 1.45
N VAL A 35 5.25 2.36 2.61
CA VAL A 35 4.17 1.38 2.81
C VAL A 35 3.08 2.00 3.69
N SER A 36 1.85 2.07 3.19
CA SER A 36 0.70 2.55 3.95
C SER A 36 -0.06 1.41 4.63
N VAL A 37 -0.81 1.72 5.68
CA VAL A 37 -1.72 0.77 6.34
C VAL A 37 -2.70 0.14 5.33
N GLN A 38 -3.16 0.91 4.34
CA GLN A 38 -4.04 0.41 3.28
C GLN A 38 -3.39 -0.69 2.43
N ILE A 39 -2.09 -0.56 2.11
CA ILE A 39 -1.35 -1.61 1.39
C ILE A 39 -1.28 -2.88 2.23
N VAL A 40 -0.96 -2.74 3.52
CA VAL A 40 -0.88 -3.87 4.44
C VAL A 40 -2.24 -4.57 4.59
N LEU A 41 -3.31 -3.81 4.83
CA LEU A 41 -4.66 -4.36 4.96
C LEU A 41 -5.12 -5.05 3.67
N ARG A 42 -4.79 -4.47 2.51
CA ARG A 42 -5.11 -5.10 1.22
C ARG A 42 -4.36 -6.41 1.02
N ALA A 43 -3.05 -6.44 1.31
CA ALA A 43 -2.27 -7.67 1.24
C ALA A 43 -2.80 -8.72 2.21
N LEU A 44 -3.17 -8.33 3.44
CA LEU A 44 -3.81 -9.24 4.39
C LEU A 44 -5.12 -9.82 3.84
N ILE A 45 -5.98 -9.02 3.20
CA ILE A 45 -7.22 -9.52 2.58
C ILE A 45 -6.90 -10.53 1.46
N GLU A 46 -5.94 -10.19 0.58
CA GLU A 46 -5.54 -11.04 -0.55
C GLU A 46 -4.95 -12.38 -0.08
N GLU A 47 -4.24 -12.40 1.05
CA GLU A 47 -3.70 -13.62 1.67
C GLU A 47 -4.70 -14.35 2.61
N GLY A 48 -5.98 -13.93 2.64
CA GLY A 48 -7.03 -14.58 3.43
C GLY A 48 -6.96 -14.29 4.94
N LEU A 49 -6.47 -13.11 5.31
CA LEU A 49 -6.26 -12.63 6.69
C LEU A 49 -5.39 -13.55 7.56
N LYS A 50 -4.57 -14.40 6.93
CA LYS A 50 -3.66 -15.32 7.61
C LYS A 50 -2.62 -14.54 8.40
N ARG A 51 -2.40 -14.98 9.66
CA ARG A 51 -1.68 -14.19 10.67
C ARG A 51 -0.19 -14.50 10.82
N ASP A 52 0.35 -15.54 10.19
CA ASP A 52 1.69 -16.00 10.54
C ASP A 52 2.70 -15.83 9.41
N GLY A 53 3.64 -14.89 9.60
CA GLY A 53 5.03 -14.96 9.14
C GLY A 53 5.31 -15.15 7.64
N ASP A 54 4.30 -15.01 6.78
CA ASP A 54 4.39 -15.54 5.43
C ASP A 54 5.25 -14.64 4.54
N ARG A 55 6.31 -15.23 3.96
CA ARG A 55 7.08 -14.60 2.88
C ARG A 55 6.16 -14.07 1.78
N ASN A 56 5.02 -14.73 1.56
CA ASN A 56 3.98 -14.32 0.62
C ASN A 56 3.35 -12.97 0.99
N LEU A 57 3.04 -12.73 2.27
CA LEU A 57 2.49 -11.46 2.72
C LEU A 57 3.48 -10.32 2.49
N LEU A 58 4.76 -10.51 2.83
CA LEU A 58 5.78 -9.49 2.61
C LEU A 58 6.02 -9.22 1.11
N ALA A 59 6.05 -10.27 0.28
CA ALA A 59 6.18 -10.16 -1.17
C ALA A 59 4.97 -9.43 -1.80
N ASN A 60 3.76 -9.69 -1.31
CA ASN A 60 2.57 -8.99 -1.77
C ASN A 60 2.60 -7.50 -1.37
N ILE A 61 2.95 -7.19 -0.12
CA ILE A 61 3.17 -5.80 0.35
C ILE A 61 4.19 -5.08 -0.55
N GLU A 62 5.31 -5.74 -0.86
CA GLU A 62 6.36 -5.17 -1.71
C GLU A 62 5.82 -4.89 -3.13
N SER A 63 5.17 -5.87 -3.75
CA SER A 63 4.59 -5.74 -5.10
C SER A 63 3.62 -4.56 -5.20
N GLN A 64 2.72 -4.43 -4.22
CA GLN A 64 1.78 -3.32 -4.14
C GLN A 64 2.49 -1.97 -3.93
N ALA A 65 3.46 -1.91 -3.01
CA ALA A 65 4.23 -0.69 -2.75
C ALA A 65 5.03 -0.23 -3.98
N GLN A 66 5.65 -1.15 -4.71
CA GLN A 66 6.35 -0.86 -5.96
C GLN A 66 5.38 -0.33 -7.03
N THR A 67 4.18 -0.92 -7.14
CA THR A 67 3.14 -0.47 -8.05
C THR A 67 2.70 0.95 -7.73
N VAL A 68 2.41 1.26 -6.47
CA VAL A 68 2.04 2.61 -6.02
C VAL A 68 3.17 3.60 -6.29
N ARG A 69 4.43 3.26 -5.99
CA ARG A 69 5.59 4.09 -6.30
C ARG A 69 5.71 4.36 -7.80
N ARG A 70 5.46 3.36 -8.65
CA ARG A 70 5.47 3.51 -10.12
C ARG A 70 4.36 4.44 -10.59
N ILE A 71 3.15 4.31 -10.06
CA ILE A 71 2.02 5.20 -10.34
C ILE A 71 2.38 6.65 -9.94
N ARG A 72 2.90 6.86 -8.73
CA ARG A 72 3.33 8.18 -8.25
C ARG A 72 4.42 8.79 -9.12
N ARG A 73 5.44 8.00 -9.51
CA ARG A 73 6.50 8.45 -10.43
C ARG A 73 5.95 8.84 -11.79
N ARG A 74 5.02 8.07 -12.35
CA ARG A 74 4.36 8.39 -13.63
C ARG A 74 3.51 9.65 -13.54
N ALA A 75 2.78 9.83 -12.44
CA ALA A 75 2.01 11.03 -12.18
C ALA A 75 2.92 12.27 -12.05
N ALA A 76 4.02 12.18 -11.30
CA ALA A 76 5.00 13.25 -11.16
C ALA A 76 5.62 13.66 -12.52
N ARG A 77 5.95 12.70 -13.40
CA ARG A 77 6.48 12.98 -14.75
C ARG A 77 5.46 13.65 -15.68
N ARG A 78 4.17 13.50 -15.43
CA ARG A 78 3.10 14.18 -16.17
C ARG A 78 2.77 15.57 -15.61
N GLY A 79 3.30 15.89 -14.43
CA GLY A 79 3.02 17.12 -13.69
C GLY A 79 4.20 18.09 -13.64
N THR A 80 5.02 18.19 -14.69
CA THR A 80 5.86 19.37 -14.88
C THR A 80 5.06 20.37 -15.74
N PRO A 81 4.40 21.40 -15.18
CA PRO A 81 3.99 22.53 -15.98
C PRO A 81 5.29 23.21 -16.42
N ARG A 82 5.52 23.22 -17.72
CA ARG A 82 6.51 24.10 -18.32
C ARG A 82 5.93 25.51 -18.24
N GLY A 83 6.44 26.32 -17.32
CA GLY A 83 6.33 27.78 -17.34
C GLY A 83 5.43 28.40 -16.27
N ASP A 84 6.01 29.23 -15.41
CA ASP A 84 5.83 30.68 -15.60
C ASP A 84 7.13 31.39 -15.21
N LYS A 85 7.84 31.89 -16.22
CA LYS A 85 8.81 32.97 -16.07
C LYS A 85 8.03 34.23 -16.43
N ARG A 86 7.71 35.03 -15.42
CA ARG A 86 7.43 36.46 -15.56
C ARG A 86 8.25 37.20 -14.52
#